data_AF-A0A6L8LKI3-F1
#
_entry.id   AF-A0A6L8LKI3-F1
#
_cell.length_a   1.000
_cell.length_b   1.000
_cell.length_c   1.000
_cell.angle_alpha   90.00
_cell.angle_beta   90.00
_cell.angle_gamma   90.00
#
_symmetry.space_group_name_H-M   'P 1'
#
loop_
_entity.id
_entity.type
_entity.pdbx_description
1 polymer ?
#
loop_
_entity_poly.entity_id
_entity_poly.type
_entity_poly.pdbx_seq_one_letter_code
_entity_poly.pdbx_strand_id
1 'polypeptide(L)'
;MRRAVAADLSRIVAMLSDDPLGQGRESGLVDATYRNAFESIDRDPSHYLAVADRGGEVIGTLQLSFLPGLARHGMWRAQIEAVRVAREARGEGIGRFMFDWAIDKARAQGCGLVQLTSDAERTGAHEFYDRLGFKPSHVGYKLQL
;
A
#
# COMPACT_ATOMS: atom_id res chain seq x y z
N MET A 1 6.76 -9.74 6.40
CA MET A 1 5.97 -9.39 5.20
C MET A 1 5.87 -10.61 4.31
N ARG A 2 4.69 -10.89 3.76
CA ARG A 2 4.47 -11.96 2.77
C ARG A 2 3.48 -11.50 1.71
N ARG A 3 3.41 -12.22 0.58
CA ARG A 3 2.34 -12.02 -0.41
C ARG A 3 0.99 -12.34 0.25
N ALA A 4 0.00 -11.50 0.00
CA ALA A 4 -1.37 -11.76 0.42
C ALA A 4 -1.93 -12.96 -0.34
N VAL A 5 -2.75 -13.77 0.34
CA VAL A 5 -3.55 -14.84 -0.27
C VAL A 5 -5.03 -14.51 -0.13
N ALA A 6 -5.90 -15.21 -0.86
CA ALA A 6 -7.34 -14.95 -0.85
C ALA A 6 -7.95 -15.00 0.58
N ALA A 7 -7.41 -15.84 1.47
CA ALA A 7 -7.84 -15.94 2.86
C ALA A 7 -7.58 -14.66 3.68
N ASP A 8 -6.63 -13.80 3.28
CA ASP A 8 -6.34 -12.55 3.97
C ASP A 8 -7.34 -11.42 3.63
N LEU A 9 -8.15 -11.60 2.58
CA LEU A 9 -8.95 -10.53 1.99
C LEU A 9 -9.95 -9.92 2.98
N SER A 10 -10.57 -10.74 3.83
CA SER A 10 -11.48 -10.27 4.88
C SER A 10 -10.80 -9.30 5.84
N ARG A 11 -9.57 -9.62 6.25
CA ARG A 11 -8.80 -8.80 7.17
C ARG A 11 -8.27 -7.53 6.50
N ILE A 12 -7.87 -7.62 5.24
CA ILE A 12 -7.46 -6.46 4.43
C ILE A 12 -8.63 -5.48 4.29
N VAL A 13 -9.81 -5.95 3.87
CA VAL A 13 -11.01 -5.10 3.71
C VAL A 13 -11.42 -4.48 5.05
N ALA A 14 -11.41 -5.23 6.15
CA ALA A 14 -11.68 -4.68 7.47
C ALA A 14 -10.74 -3.52 7.83
N MET A 15 -9.43 -3.66 7.59
CA MET A 15 -8.47 -2.56 7.83
C MET A 15 -8.68 -1.35 6.90
N LEU A 16 -9.17 -1.57 5.67
CA LEU A 16 -9.51 -0.47 4.75
C LEU A 16 -10.74 0.29 5.24
N SER A 17 -11.78 -0.42 5.70
CA SER A 17 -13.00 0.14 6.25
C SER A 17 -12.81 0.84 7.59
N ASP A 18 -11.86 0.39 8.42
CA ASP A 18 -11.54 1.03 9.71
C ASP A 18 -10.82 2.39 9.57
N ASP A 19 -10.41 2.75 8.36
CA ASP A 19 -9.79 4.04 8.10
C ASP A 19 -10.83 5.16 8.04
N PRO A 20 -10.71 6.25 8.82
CA PRO A 20 -11.71 7.32 8.87
C PRO A 20 -12.05 7.95 7.50
N LEU A 21 -11.09 8.00 6.57
CA LEU A 21 -11.34 8.49 5.21
C LEU A 21 -11.81 7.37 4.26
N GLY A 22 -11.66 6.11 4.63
CA GLY A 22 -12.12 4.92 3.91
C GLY A 22 -13.56 4.52 4.25
N GLN A 23 -14.08 4.88 5.43
CA GLN A 23 -15.40 4.46 5.91
C GLN A 23 -16.56 4.71 4.94
N GLY A 24 -16.54 5.79 4.15
CA GLY A 24 -17.57 6.08 3.15
C GLY A 24 -17.38 5.39 1.79
N ARG A 25 -16.26 4.70 1.58
CA ARG A 25 -15.85 4.12 0.29
C ARG A 25 -15.85 2.60 0.29
N GLU A 26 -15.61 1.99 1.45
CA GLU A 26 -15.45 0.55 1.59
C GLU A 26 -16.72 -0.10 2.12
N SER A 27 -17.08 -1.30 1.63
CA SER A 27 -18.31 -1.98 2.07
C SER A 27 -18.19 -2.68 3.44
N GLY A 28 -16.97 -2.89 3.94
CA GLY A 28 -16.69 -3.65 5.17
C GLY A 28 -16.82 -5.17 5.04
N LEU A 29 -17.34 -5.67 3.91
CA LEU A 29 -17.54 -7.10 3.65
C LEU A 29 -16.95 -7.48 2.29
N VAL A 30 -16.31 -8.65 2.24
CA VAL A 30 -15.75 -9.16 0.99
C VAL A 30 -16.87 -9.59 0.05
N ASP A 31 -17.02 -8.84 -1.05
CA ASP A 31 -17.94 -9.13 -2.13
C ASP A 31 -17.21 -9.59 -3.41
N ALA A 32 -17.95 -9.71 -4.52
CA ALA A 32 -17.36 -10.06 -5.80
C ALA A 32 -16.39 -8.99 -6.34
N THR A 33 -16.61 -7.71 -6.02
CA THR A 33 -15.76 -6.60 -6.47
C THR A 33 -14.36 -6.71 -5.87
N TYR A 34 -14.25 -6.92 -4.55
CA TYR A 34 -12.95 -7.12 -3.91
C TYR A 34 -12.26 -8.40 -4.37
N ARG A 35 -13.01 -9.49 -4.60
CA ARG A 35 -12.44 -10.75 -5.12
C ARG A 35 -11.86 -10.56 -6.52
N ASN A 36 -12.60 -9.94 -7.43
CA ASN A 36 -12.14 -9.67 -8.79
C ASN A 36 -10.90 -8.75 -8.81
N ALA A 37 -10.87 -7.75 -7.92
CA ALA A 37 -9.71 -6.87 -7.77
C ALA A 37 -8.48 -7.64 -7.24
N PHE A 38 -8.66 -8.46 -6.20
CA PHE A 38 -7.59 -9.31 -5.67
C PHE A 38 -7.03 -10.26 -6.73
N GLU A 39 -7.89 -10.96 -7.47
CA GLU A 39 -7.48 -11.88 -8.54
C GLU A 39 -6.69 -11.16 -9.64
N SER A 40 -7.11 -9.94 -10.01
CA SER A 40 -6.41 -9.11 -10.99
C SER A 40 -5.01 -8.69 -10.50
N ILE A 41 -4.88 -8.36 -9.22
CA ILE A 41 -3.60 -8.01 -8.61
C ILE A 41 -2.69 -9.25 -8.49
N ASP A 42 -3.24 -10.40 -8.08
CA ASP A 42 -2.42 -11.58 -7.80
C ASP A 42 -1.86 -12.24 -9.07
N ARG A 43 -2.62 -12.20 -10.17
CA ARG A 43 -2.20 -12.77 -11.46
C ARG A 43 -1.20 -11.92 -12.22
N ASP A 44 -1.09 -10.62 -11.92
CA ASP A 44 -0.22 -9.70 -12.65
C ASP A 44 1.13 -9.54 -11.91
N PRO A 45 2.26 -9.94 -12.53
CA PRO A 45 3.57 -9.82 -11.91
C PRO A 45 4.02 -8.37 -11.67
N SER A 46 3.38 -7.40 -12.30
CA SER A 46 3.60 -5.96 -12.08
C SER A 46 3.05 -5.49 -10.74
N HIS A 47 2.24 -6.32 -10.06
CA HIS A 47 1.62 -5.98 -8.79
C HIS A 47 2.00 -6.96 -7.67
N TYR A 48 2.03 -6.43 -6.45
CA TYR A 48 2.29 -7.20 -5.25
C TYR A 48 1.45 -6.64 -4.10
N LEU A 49 0.39 -7.35 -3.72
CA LEU A 49 -0.32 -7.10 -2.47
C LEU A 49 0.42 -7.81 -1.33
N ALA A 50 0.90 -7.03 -0.35
CA ALA A 50 1.71 -7.53 0.75
C ALA A 50 0.98 -7.36 2.08
N VAL A 51 1.13 -8.35 2.96
CA VAL A 51 0.64 -8.28 4.34
C VAL A 51 1.78 -8.37 5.34
N ALA A 52 1.65 -7.62 6.44
CA ALA A 52 2.40 -7.82 7.67
C ALA A 52 1.68 -8.90 8.46
N ASP A 53 2.34 -10.05 8.60
CA ASP A 53 1.84 -11.22 9.33
C ASP A 53 2.62 -11.37 10.63
N ARG A 54 1.89 -11.49 11.74
CA ARG A 54 2.42 -11.79 13.07
C ARG A 54 1.75 -13.05 13.59
N GLY A 55 2.42 -14.18 13.41
CA GLY A 55 1.94 -15.47 13.93
C GLY A 55 0.65 -15.98 13.28
N GLY A 56 0.43 -15.68 12.01
CA GLY A 56 -0.79 -16.01 11.26
C GLY A 56 -1.83 -14.89 11.27
N GLU A 57 -1.64 -13.85 12.09
CA GLU A 57 -2.53 -12.70 12.13
C GLU A 57 -2.03 -11.61 11.17
N VAL A 58 -2.89 -11.18 10.24
CA VAL A 58 -2.62 -10.02 9.38
C VAL A 58 -2.89 -8.73 10.17
N ILE A 59 -1.82 -7.96 10.38
CA ILE A 59 -1.81 -6.72 11.18
C ILE A 59 -1.50 -5.46 10.36
N GLY A 60 -1.28 -5.63 9.06
CA GLY A 60 -1.03 -4.52 8.14
C GLY A 60 -1.01 -4.97 6.69
N THR A 61 -1.22 -4.03 5.78
CA THR A 61 -1.25 -4.28 4.33
C THR A 61 -0.71 -3.08 3.56
N LEU A 62 -0.09 -3.34 2.42
CA LEU A 62 0.19 -2.36 1.38
C LEU A 62 0.19 -3.03 0.02
N GLN A 63 -0.03 -2.25 -1.03
CA GLN A 63 0.12 -2.68 -2.41
C GLN A 63 1.33 -2.00 -3.05
N LEU A 64 2.09 -2.78 -3.82
CA LEU A 64 3.12 -2.29 -4.73
C LEU A 64 2.67 -2.49 -6.17
N SER A 65 2.87 -1.46 -6.99
CA SER A 65 2.75 -1.52 -8.45
C SER A 65 4.08 -1.09 -9.06
N PHE A 66 4.69 -1.95 -9.88
CA PHE A 66 5.96 -1.68 -10.57
C PHE A 66 5.66 -1.13 -11.95
N LEU A 67 6.06 0.12 -12.18
CA LEU A 67 5.70 0.87 -13.38
C LEU A 67 6.96 1.08 -14.23
N PRO A 68 7.07 0.43 -15.41
CA PRO A 68 8.07 0.81 -16.39
C PRO A 68 7.79 2.25 -16.86
N GLY A 69 8.84 2.98 -17.22
CA GLY A 69 8.67 4.34 -17.74
C GLY A 69 9.80 4.74 -18.68
N LEU A 70 9.47 5.55 -19.68
CA LEU A 70 10.47 6.10 -20.62
C LEU A 70 11.21 7.32 -20.03
N ALA A 71 10.52 8.10 -19.21
CA ALA A 71 11.09 9.26 -18.53
C ALA A 71 12.24 8.86 -17.59
N ARG A 72 13.16 9.80 -17.34
CA ARG A 72 14.38 9.56 -16.55
C ARG A 72 15.21 8.39 -17.10
N HIS A 73 15.33 8.33 -18.44
CA HIS A 73 16.13 7.33 -19.14
C HIS A 73 15.71 5.89 -18.83
N GLY A 74 14.43 5.55 -19.05
CA GLY A 74 13.96 4.18 -18.87
C GLY A 74 13.72 3.76 -17.41
N MET A 75 13.72 4.70 -16.46
CA MET A 75 13.66 4.38 -15.04
C MET A 75 12.30 3.81 -14.63
N TRP A 76 12.35 2.61 -14.06
CA TRP A 76 11.24 1.97 -13.36
C TRP A 76 10.99 2.63 -12.01
N ARG A 77 9.72 2.67 -11.59
CA ARG A 77 9.31 3.19 -10.29
C ARG A 77 8.33 2.24 -9.61
N ALA A 78 8.37 2.17 -8.29
CA ALA A 78 7.36 1.49 -7.50
C ALA A 78 6.36 2.50 -6.94
N GLN A 79 5.07 2.23 -7.13
CA GLN A 79 3.97 2.98 -6.55
C GLN A 79 3.45 2.21 -5.32
N ILE A 80 3.42 2.87 -4.16
CA ILE A 80 2.86 2.33 -2.91
C ILE A 80 1.42 2.85 -2.76
N GLU A 81 0.49 1.94 -2.50
CA GLU A 81 -0.94 2.24 -2.32
C GLU A 81 -1.54 1.44 -1.16
N ALA A 82 -2.76 1.83 -0.75
CA ALA A 82 -3.59 1.10 0.21
C ALA A 82 -2.89 0.74 1.55
N VAL A 83 -1.98 1.59 2.03
CA VAL A 83 -1.22 1.29 3.25
C VAL A 83 -2.10 1.38 4.49
N ARG A 84 -2.23 0.29 5.24
CA ARG A 84 -2.95 0.24 6.52
C ARG A 84 -2.18 -0.57 7.55
N VAL A 85 -2.29 -0.14 8.81
CA VAL A 85 -1.87 -0.88 10.00
C VAL A 85 -3.10 -1.03 10.90
N ALA A 86 -3.35 -2.26 11.35
CA ALA A 86 -4.41 -2.60 12.28
C ALA A 86 -4.38 -1.67 13.50
N ARG A 87 -5.54 -1.21 13.95
CA ARG A 87 -5.65 -0.15 14.97
C ARG A 87 -4.90 -0.50 16.25
N GLU A 88 -5.08 -1.73 16.68
CA GLU A 88 -4.48 -2.40 17.83
C GLU A 88 -2.96 -2.58 17.72
N ALA A 89 -2.38 -2.50 16.51
CA ALA A 89 -0.95 -2.66 16.26
C ALA A 89 -0.22 -1.33 15.92
N ARG A 90 -0.92 -0.19 16.03
CA ARG A 90 -0.33 1.13 15.73
C ARG A 90 0.62 1.56 16.84
N GLY A 91 1.64 2.34 16.47
CA GLY A 91 2.67 2.81 17.42
C GLY A 91 3.77 1.79 17.70
N GLU A 92 3.63 0.53 17.27
CA GLU A 92 4.62 -0.53 17.46
C GLU A 92 5.71 -0.58 16.35
N GLY A 93 5.81 0.47 15.53
CA GLY A 93 6.80 0.52 14.44
C GLY A 93 6.45 -0.31 13.18
N ILE A 94 5.29 -0.99 13.14
CA ILE A 94 4.85 -1.84 12.01
C ILE A 94 4.84 -1.08 10.69
N GLY A 95 4.37 0.18 10.67
CA GLY A 95 4.38 1.00 9.47
C GLY A 95 5.79 1.20 8.90
N ARG A 96 6.77 1.48 9.76
CA ARG A 96 8.18 1.63 9.32
C ARG A 96 8.72 0.32 8.77
N PHE A 97 8.49 -0.78 9.47
CA PHE A 97 8.88 -2.12 9.02
C PHE A 97 8.31 -2.46 7.63
N MET A 98 7.03 -2.16 7.39
CA MET A 98 6.38 -2.37 6.10
C MET A 98 7.01 -1.53 4.99
N PHE A 99 7.34 -0.26 5.27
CA PHE A 99 7.95 0.64 4.30
C PHE A 99 9.40 0.28 3.98
N ASP A 100 10.20 -0.08 4.99
CA ASP A 100 11.57 -0.55 4.77
C ASP A 100 11.56 -1.78 3.85
N TRP A 101 10.67 -2.75 4.13
CA TRP A 101 10.50 -3.92 3.26
C TRP A 101 10.03 -3.56 1.85
N ALA A 102 9.08 -2.62 1.71
CA ALA A 102 8.56 -2.19 0.41
C ALA A 102 9.64 -1.51 -0.45
N ILE A 103 10.48 -0.67 0.17
CA ILE A 103 11.60 -0.01 -0.49
C ILE A 103 12.64 -1.03 -0.95
N ASP A 104 12.98 -2.00 -0.12
CA ASP A 104 13.91 -3.07 -0.49
C ASP A 104 13.35 -3.97 -1.60
N LYS A 105 12.05 -4.26 -1.56
CA LYS A 105 11.35 -4.97 -2.65
C LYS A 105 11.42 -4.19 -3.96
N ALA A 106 11.20 -2.87 -3.92
CA ALA A 106 11.30 -2.00 -5.10
C ALA A 106 12.72 -1.97 -5.67
N ARG A 107 13.74 -1.86 -4.82
CA ARG A 107 15.15 -1.94 -5.24
C ARG A 107 15.47 -3.28 -5.90
N ALA A 108 15.00 -4.38 -5.31
CA ALA A 108 15.17 -5.72 -5.88
C ALA A 108 14.49 -5.91 -7.24
N GLN A 109 13.46 -5.11 -7.55
CA GLN A 109 12.80 -5.05 -8.87
C GLN A 109 13.45 -4.02 -9.81
N GLY A 110 14.62 -3.46 -9.46
CA GLY A 110 15.33 -2.49 -10.30
C GLY A 110 14.69 -1.11 -10.37
N CYS A 111 13.76 -0.78 -9.45
CA CYS A 111 13.15 0.54 -9.41
C CYS A 111 14.17 1.59 -8.90
N GLY A 112 14.29 2.70 -9.62
CA GLY A 112 15.11 3.84 -9.22
C GLY A 112 14.39 4.86 -8.33
N LEU A 113 13.08 4.68 -8.15
CA LEU A 113 12.22 5.57 -7.36
C LEU A 113 11.07 4.79 -6.72
N VAL A 114 10.67 5.21 -5.52
CA VAL A 114 9.42 4.81 -4.87
C VAL A 114 8.56 6.06 -4.67
N GLN A 115 7.26 5.96 -4.94
CA GLN A 115 6.32 7.07 -4.85
C GLN A 115 5.00 6.65 -4.22
N LEU A 116 4.29 7.63 -3.65
CA LEU A 116 2.96 7.48 -3.08
C LEU A 116 2.20 8.80 -3.20
N THR A 117 0.87 8.75 -3.16
CA THR A 117 0.03 9.93 -2.92
C THR A 117 -0.69 9.76 -1.60
N SER A 118 -0.62 10.76 -0.74
CA SER A 118 -1.40 10.82 0.49
C SER A 118 -2.49 11.87 0.35
N ASP A 119 -3.64 11.61 0.95
CA ASP A 119 -4.66 12.63 1.14
C ASP A 119 -4.08 13.82 1.90
N ALA A 120 -4.48 15.04 1.52
CA ALA A 120 -3.99 16.28 2.12
C ALA A 120 -4.42 16.42 3.59
N GLU A 121 -5.56 15.82 3.96
CA GLU A 121 -6.07 15.84 5.33
C GLU A 121 -5.26 14.95 6.29
N ARG A 122 -4.38 14.08 5.76
CA ARG A 122 -3.56 13.13 6.56
C ARG A 122 -2.22 13.73 6.99
N THR A 123 -2.24 14.84 7.71
CA THR A 123 -1.02 15.52 8.19
C THR A 123 -0.08 14.57 8.95
N GLY A 124 -0.61 13.72 9.84
CA GLY A 124 0.20 12.73 10.56
C GLY A 124 0.89 11.67 9.66
N ALA A 125 0.31 11.38 8.49
CA ALA A 125 0.95 10.50 7.51
C ALA A 125 2.09 11.22 6.78
N HIS A 126 1.97 12.53 6.52
CA HIS A 126 3.02 13.31 5.87
C HIS A 126 4.30 13.32 6.70
N GLU A 127 4.18 13.60 8.01
CA GLU A 127 5.35 13.54 8.92
C GLU A 127 5.99 12.15 8.96
N PHE A 128 5.18 11.09 8.88
CA PHE A 128 5.67 9.72 8.83
C PHE A 128 6.48 9.48 7.55
N TYR A 129 6.01 9.95 6.38
CA TYR A 129 6.74 9.83 5.13
C TYR A 129 8.02 10.68 5.11
N ASP A 130 8.00 11.88 5.69
CA ASP A 130 9.18 12.74 5.80
C ASP A 130 10.29 12.06 6.62
N ARG A 131 9.92 11.41 7.75
CA ARG A 131 10.85 10.62 8.58
C ARG A 131 11.42 9.39 7.86
N LEU A 132 10.71 8.86 6.87
CA LEU A 132 11.19 7.77 6.01
C LEU A 132 12.07 8.28 4.85
N GLY A 133 12.24 9.60 4.72
CA GLY A 133 13.07 10.22 3.69
C GLY A 133 12.34 10.53 2.38
N PHE A 134 11.01 10.33 2.31
CA PHE A 134 10.22 10.83 1.20
C PHE A 134 10.28 12.37 1.20
N LYS A 135 10.06 12.95 0.01
CA LYS A 135 10.00 14.40 -0.18
C LYS A 135 8.68 14.76 -0.85
N PRO A 136 7.88 15.69 -0.30
CA PRO A 136 6.62 16.15 -0.90
C PRO A 136 6.91 17.09 -2.08
N SER A 137 7.57 16.56 -3.10
CA SER A 137 8.10 17.29 -4.26
C SER A 137 7.09 17.47 -5.39
N HIS A 138 5.93 16.81 -5.31
CA HIS A 138 4.89 16.80 -6.33
C HIS A 138 3.52 16.99 -5.70
N VAL A 139 2.60 17.61 -6.45
CA VAL A 139 1.18 17.76 -6.07
C VAL A 139 0.38 16.59 -6.64
N GLY A 140 -0.43 15.93 -5.81
CA GLY A 140 -1.30 14.84 -6.24
C GLY A 140 -2.62 15.36 -6.81
N TYR A 141 -2.83 15.19 -8.11
CA TYR A 141 -4.12 15.47 -8.77
C TYR A 141 -4.97 14.20 -8.83
N LYS A 142 -6.28 14.34 -8.60
CA LYS A 142 -7.26 13.25 -8.69
C LYS A 142 -8.48 13.76 -9.48
N LEU A 143 -8.93 12.97 -10.45
CA LEU A 143 -10.18 13.18 -11.19
C LEU A 143 -11.05 11.95 -10.96
N GLN A 144 -12.27 12.13 -10.46
CA GLN A 144 -13.25 11.05 -10.35
C GLN A 144 -13.90 10.82 -11.72
N LEU A 145 -14.05 9.56 -12.11
CA LEU A 145 -14.60 9.11 -13.39
C LEU A 145 -15.91 8.36 -13.18
#